data_AF-A0A0D1XCH2-F1
#
_entry.id   AF-A0A0D1XCH2-F1
#
_cell.length_a   1.000
_cell.length_b   1.000
_cell.length_c   1.000
_cell.angle_alpha   90.00
_cell.angle_beta   90.00
_cell.angle_gamma   90.00
#
_symmetry.space_group_name_H-M   'P 1'
#
loop_
_entity.id
_entity.type
_entity.pdbx_description
1 polymer ?
#
loop_
_entity_poly.entity_id
_entity_poly.type
_entity_poly.pdbx_seq_one_letter_code
_entity_poly.pdbx_strand_id
1 'polypeptide(L)'
;MAAPLDPRPSGFFSLPKELTDHILAEVDYHSLLYFRQTCRSASVLVPWTMMKSLRQTIKIDLLASEEADYAQRECKYSHMARWARAFPNEYRTWNSSDTISNIHANFITKATRLNCYACLHNLPRECFTDSQVMGSRSLGHKDAKKRFCKVCGVKKGIWERGTTVKESKHTWIVCKECAAIVKADARYKRGGVCSADCFARVEHLKHDAEVGSSTTEDRPLTISPPLIAIEDLVDCGNSRTRATRCQRCWSINHTQKAADGALGLHLCKGCEALIHCQSSEIEINPWDCGNTA
;
A
#
# COMPACT_ATOMS: atom_id res chain seq x y z
N MET A 1 37.41 52.39 -30.43
CA MET A 1 37.83 51.49 -29.34
C MET A 1 36.65 50.58 -29.02
N ALA A 2 36.67 49.33 -29.49
CA ALA A 2 35.60 48.37 -29.23
C ALA A 2 35.79 47.78 -27.83
N ALA A 3 34.73 47.81 -27.01
CA ALA A 3 34.74 47.19 -25.69
C ALA A 3 34.88 45.67 -25.85
N PRO A 4 35.72 45.00 -25.04
CA PRO A 4 35.84 43.55 -25.08
C PRO A 4 34.51 42.95 -24.63
N LEU A 5 33.89 42.19 -25.53
CA LEU A 5 32.74 41.36 -25.20
C LEU A 5 33.23 40.23 -24.29
N ASP A 6 33.00 40.36 -23.00
CA ASP A 6 33.19 39.25 -22.06
C ASP A 6 32.27 38.10 -22.50
N PRO A 7 32.82 36.93 -22.89
CA PRO A 7 32.02 35.76 -23.19
C PRO A 7 31.45 35.25 -21.87
N ARG A 8 30.26 35.73 -21.51
CA ARG A 8 29.51 35.12 -20.41
C ARG A 8 29.36 33.64 -20.74
N PRO A 9 29.77 32.72 -19.85
CA PRO A 9 29.62 31.31 -20.09
C PRO A 9 28.14 31.01 -20.31
N SER A 10 27.83 30.50 -21.50
CA SER A 10 26.51 30.07 -21.93
C SER A 10 26.11 28.83 -21.13
N GLY A 11 25.59 29.05 -19.92
CA GLY A 11 25.05 28.01 -19.06
C GLY A 11 23.58 27.73 -19.31
N PHE A 12 23.08 26.59 -18.84
CA PHE A 12 21.68 26.17 -18.95
C PHE A 12 20.68 27.26 -18.49
N PHE A 13 21.00 27.99 -17.41
CA PHE A 13 20.15 29.05 -16.86
C PHE A 13 20.09 30.33 -17.72
N SER A 14 20.90 30.41 -18.79
CA SER A 14 20.91 31.53 -19.74
C SER A 14 20.08 31.25 -21.00
N LEU A 15 19.50 30.04 -21.11
CA LEU A 15 18.64 29.68 -22.24
C LEU A 15 17.38 30.56 -22.26
N PRO A 16 16.86 30.89 -23.45
CA PRO A 16 15.52 31.43 -23.61
C PRO A 16 14.48 30.62 -22.84
N LYS A 17 13.47 31.31 -22.31
CA LYS A 17 12.44 30.69 -21.46
C LYS A 17 11.72 29.58 -22.21
N GLU A 18 11.45 29.78 -23.49
CA GLU A 18 10.73 28.84 -24.35
C GLU A 18 11.48 27.51 -24.51
N LEU A 19 12.81 27.58 -24.69
CA LEU A 19 13.65 26.38 -24.75
C LEU A 19 13.72 25.69 -23.39
N THR A 20 13.80 26.46 -22.31
CA THR A 20 13.82 25.90 -20.95
C THR A 20 12.50 25.20 -20.63
N ASP A 21 11.37 25.83 -20.93
CA ASP A 21 10.03 25.27 -20.72
C ASP A 21 9.84 24.00 -21.56
N HIS A 22 10.33 23.97 -22.81
CA HIS A 22 10.29 22.78 -23.66
C HIS A 22 11.15 21.64 -23.09
N ILE A 23 12.37 21.92 -22.64
CA ILE A 23 13.23 20.90 -22.00
C ILE A 23 12.56 20.37 -20.73
N LEU A 24 12.05 21.23 -19.87
CA LEU A 24 11.43 20.83 -18.59
C LEU A 24 10.11 20.06 -18.77
N ALA A 25 9.41 20.24 -19.90
CA ALA A 25 8.19 19.51 -20.21
C ALA A 25 8.44 18.01 -20.46
N GLU A 26 9.62 17.65 -20.97
CA GLU A 26 10.01 16.27 -21.29
C GLU A 26 10.65 15.53 -20.09
N VAL A 27 10.96 16.24 -19.01
CA VAL A 27 11.65 15.66 -17.83
C VAL A 27 10.62 15.09 -16.86
N ASP A 28 10.86 13.86 -16.40
CA ASP A 28 9.98 13.20 -15.43
C ASP A 28 9.97 13.90 -14.06
N TYR A 29 8.92 13.64 -13.27
CA TYR A 29 8.73 14.24 -11.96
C TYR A 29 9.91 14.02 -10.99
N HIS A 30 10.55 12.85 -11.01
CA HIS A 30 11.66 12.57 -10.10
C HIS A 30 12.92 13.32 -10.52
N SER A 31 13.24 13.33 -11.81
CA SER A 31 14.35 14.11 -12.35
C SER A 31 14.15 15.61 -12.10
N LEU A 32 12.95 16.14 -12.28
CA LEU A 32 12.62 17.54 -11.94
C LEU A 32 12.75 17.81 -10.44
N LEU A 33 12.35 16.87 -9.58
CA LEU A 33 12.50 17.00 -8.13
C LEU A 33 13.98 17.06 -7.72
N TYR A 34 14.83 16.21 -8.30
CA TYR A 34 16.26 16.23 -8.06
C TYR A 34 16.91 17.50 -8.62
N PHE A 35 16.59 17.87 -9.86
CA PHE A 35 17.07 19.10 -10.48
C PHE A 35 16.74 20.33 -9.62
N ARG A 36 15.49 20.44 -9.15
CA ARG A 36 15.05 21.50 -8.24
C ARG A 36 15.90 21.60 -6.97
N GLN A 37 16.35 20.46 -6.42
CA GLN A 37 17.15 20.39 -5.20
C GLN A 37 18.63 20.77 -5.39
N THR A 38 19.11 20.91 -6.63
CA THR A 38 20.52 21.20 -6.89
C THR A 38 20.93 22.63 -6.52
N CYS A 39 20.13 23.64 -6.88
CA CYS A 39 20.47 25.04 -6.61
C CYS A 39 19.23 25.96 -6.60
N ARG A 40 19.41 27.20 -6.11
CA ARG A 40 18.34 28.20 -6.06
C ARG A 40 17.76 28.53 -7.43
N SER A 41 18.60 28.65 -8.46
CA SER A 41 18.16 28.95 -9.83
C SER A 41 17.26 27.84 -10.40
N ALA A 42 17.61 26.57 -10.20
CA ALA A 42 16.76 25.43 -10.58
C ALA A 42 15.42 25.44 -9.80
N SER A 43 15.45 25.84 -8.53
CA SER A 43 14.25 26.07 -7.73
C SER A 43 13.39 27.26 -8.18
N VAL A 44 13.93 28.23 -8.91
CA VAL A 44 13.12 29.28 -9.52
C VAL A 44 12.52 28.79 -10.84
N LEU A 45 13.30 28.06 -11.64
CA LEU A 45 12.85 27.55 -12.95
C LEU A 45 11.74 26.49 -12.85
N VAL A 46 11.75 25.62 -11.83
CA VAL A 46 10.76 24.54 -11.69
C VAL A 46 9.79 24.83 -10.55
N PRO A 47 8.80 25.73 -10.68
CA PRO A 47 7.97 26.18 -9.57
C PRO A 47 7.21 25.03 -8.88
N TRP A 48 6.89 25.20 -7.59
CA TRP A 48 6.14 24.19 -6.82
C TRP A 48 4.75 23.89 -7.40
N THR A 49 4.13 24.83 -8.10
CA THR A 49 2.84 24.64 -8.79
C THR A 49 2.95 23.59 -9.89
N MET A 50 4.01 23.64 -10.71
CA MET A 50 4.32 22.62 -11.72
C MET A 50 4.54 21.25 -11.07
N MET A 51 5.34 21.19 -10.00
CA MET A 51 5.59 19.94 -9.27
C MET A 51 4.32 19.33 -8.66
N LYS A 52 3.41 20.16 -8.15
CA LYS A 52 2.11 19.71 -7.63
C LYS A 52 1.23 19.15 -8.74
N SER A 53 1.16 19.83 -9.89
CA SER A 53 0.41 19.37 -11.06
C SER A 53 0.92 18.02 -11.55
N LEU A 54 2.22 17.89 -11.81
CA LEU A 54 2.85 16.63 -12.24
C LEU A 54 2.62 15.48 -11.24
N ARG A 55 2.75 15.76 -9.94
CA ARG A 55 2.46 14.79 -8.89
C ARG A 55 1.01 14.31 -8.93
N GLN A 56 0.06 15.21 -9.19
CA GLN A 56 -1.35 14.88 -9.29
C GLN A 56 -1.63 14.03 -10.53
N THR A 57 -1.05 14.39 -11.68
CA THR A 57 -1.14 13.61 -12.92
C THR A 57 -0.64 12.18 -12.73
N ILE A 58 0.59 12.01 -12.24
CA ILE A 58 1.16 10.67 -11.99
C ILE A 58 0.30 9.88 -11.00
N LYS A 59 -0.23 10.54 -9.96
CA LYS A 59 -1.10 9.87 -9.00
C LYS A 59 -2.39 9.37 -9.65
N ILE A 60 -3.00 10.15 -10.54
CA ILE A 60 -4.19 9.77 -11.31
C ILE A 60 -3.85 8.57 -12.21
N ASP A 61 -2.74 8.63 -12.94
CA ASP A 61 -2.29 7.55 -13.83
C ASP A 61 -2.04 6.25 -13.07
N LEU A 62 -1.39 6.32 -11.90
CA LEU A 62 -1.19 5.15 -11.04
C LEU A 62 -2.51 4.58 -10.51
N LEU A 63 -3.50 5.41 -10.21
CA LEU A 63 -4.82 4.95 -9.79
C LEU A 63 -5.56 4.26 -10.94
N ALA A 64 -5.55 4.86 -12.14
CA ALA A 64 -6.17 4.30 -13.33
C ALA A 64 -5.52 2.96 -13.74
N SER A 65 -4.18 2.90 -13.70
CA SER A 65 -3.44 1.65 -13.95
C SER A 65 -3.76 0.56 -12.93
N GLU A 66 -3.93 0.94 -11.66
CA GLU A 66 -4.32 0.00 -10.60
C GLU A 66 -5.74 -0.54 -10.79
N GLU A 67 -6.68 0.33 -11.15
CA GLU A 67 -8.06 -0.05 -11.44
C GLU A 67 -8.13 -1.01 -12.64
N ALA A 68 -7.35 -0.75 -13.69
CA ALA A 68 -7.23 -1.65 -14.84
C ALA A 68 -6.63 -3.03 -14.46
N ASP A 69 -5.56 -3.08 -13.65
CA ASP A 69 -4.99 -4.34 -13.15
C ASP A 69 -6.00 -5.11 -12.30
N TYR A 70 -6.75 -4.42 -11.44
CA TYR A 70 -7.78 -5.03 -10.62
C TYR A 70 -8.92 -5.62 -11.47
N ALA A 71 -9.45 -4.86 -12.44
CA ALA A 71 -10.49 -5.34 -13.34
C ALA A 71 -10.04 -6.56 -14.17
N GLN A 72 -8.78 -6.56 -14.64
CA GLN A 72 -8.21 -7.71 -15.35
C GLN A 72 -8.16 -8.96 -14.44
N ARG A 73 -7.80 -8.79 -13.17
CA ARG A 73 -7.77 -9.89 -12.19
C ARG A 73 -9.17 -10.40 -11.87
N GLU A 74 -10.16 -9.52 -11.73
CA GLU A 74 -11.55 -9.92 -11.55
C GLU A 74 -12.06 -10.73 -12.74
N CYS A 75 -11.75 -10.32 -13.97
CA CYS A 75 -12.08 -11.09 -15.17
C CYS A 75 -11.45 -12.49 -15.14
N LYS A 76 -10.13 -12.58 -14.88
CA LYS A 76 -9.41 -13.86 -14.73
C LYS A 76 -10.03 -14.75 -13.65
N TYR A 77 -10.35 -14.16 -12.49
CA TYR A 77 -11.00 -14.86 -11.39
C TYR A 77 -12.38 -15.38 -11.80
N SER A 78 -13.19 -14.57 -12.51
CA SER A 78 -14.51 -14.97 -12.99
C SER A 78 -14.45 -16.14 -13.97
N HIS A 79 -13.46 -16.14 -14.88
CA HIS A 79 -13.23 -17.23 -15.83
C HIS A 79 -12.83 -18.51 -15.11
N MET A 80 -11.93 -18.40 -14.14
CA MET A 80 -11.49 -19.55 -13.33
C MET A 80 -12.63 -20.11 -12.47
N ALA A 81 -13.43 -19.25 -11.85
CA ALA A 81 -14.60 -19.66 -11.08
C ALA A 81 -15.68 -20.34 -11.95
N ARG A 82 -15.73 -20.02 -13.25
CA ARG A 82 -16.58 -20.71 -14.23
C ARG A 82 -16.02 -22.10 -14.57
N TRP A 83 -14.73 -22.17 -14.88
CA TRP A 83 -14.02 -23.44 -15.14
C TRP A 83 -14.12 -24.41 -13.95
N ALA A 84 -13.88 -23.92 -12.74
CA ALA A 84 -13.96 -24.72 -11.52
C ALA A 84 -15.37 -25.27 -11.24
N ARG A 85 -16.42 -24.64 -11.77
CA ARG A 85 -17.80 -25.15 -11.69
C ARG A 85 -18.11 -26.21 -12.75
N ALA A 86 -17.49 -26.13 -13.93
CA ALA A 86 -17.68 -27.09 -15.00
C ALA A 86 -17.02 -28.46 -14.71
N PHE A 87 -15.98 -28.46 -13.87
CA PHE A 87 -15.29 -29.68 -13.40
C PHE A 87 -15.36 -29.76 -11.87
N PRO A 88 -16.54 -30.05 -11.30
CA PRO A 88 -16.67 -30.23 -9.86
C PRO A 88 -15.90 -31.49 -9.47
N ASN A 89 -14.79 -31.35 -8.74
CA ASN A 89 -14.14 -32.52 -8.14
C ASN A 89 -15.13 -33.16 -7.16
N GLU A 90 -15.55 -34.40 -7.43
CA GLU A 90 -16.50 -35.20 -6.64
C GLU A 90 -16.08 -35.35 -5.16
N TYR A 91 -14.80 -35.12 -4.83
CA TYR A 91 -14.25 -35.21 -3.48
C TYR A 91 -14.15 -33.87 -2.71
N ARG A 92 -14.67 -32.76 -3.26
CA ARG A 92 -14.70 -31.45 -2.57
C ARG A 92 -15.76 -31.42 -1.48
N THR A 93 -15.49 -32.04 -0.35
CA THR A 93 -16.28 -31.82 0.86
C THR A 93 -15.91 -30.46 1.47
N TRP A 94 -16.87 -29.80 2.12
CA TRP A 94 -16.68 -28.54 2.88
C TRP A 94 -15.51 -28.60 3.89
N ASN A 95 -15.16 -29.80 4.36
CA ASN A 95 -14.05 -30.06 5.28
C ASN A 95 -12.69 -30.31 4.61
N SER A 96 -12.65 -30.52 3.29
CA SER A 96 -11.38 -30.48 2.58
C SER A 96 -10.92 -29.03 2.56
N SER A 97 -9.92 -28.71 3.37
CA SER A 97 -9.14 -27.48 3.27
C SER A 97 -8.33 -27.52 1.98
N ASP A 98 -9.04 -27.66 0.86
CA ASP A 98 -8.49 -28.06 -0.41
C ASP A 98 -7.52 -26.95 -0.81
N THR A 99 -6.25 -27.31 -0.78
CA THR A 99 -5.11 -26.44 -1.01
C THR A 99 -5.25 -25.71 -2.34
N ILE A 100 -6.03 -26.24 -3.29
CA ILE A 100 -6.43 -25.62 -4.55
C ILE A 100 -7.19 -24.29 -4.36
N SER A 101 -8.14 -24.19 -3.43
CA SER A 101 -8.86 -22.94 -3.14
C SER A 101 -7.92 -21.87 -2.56
N ASN A 102 -6.90 -22.28 -1.81
CA ASN A 102 -5.88 -21.40 -1.22
C ASN A 102 -4.74 -21.06 -2.20
N ILE A 103 -4.35 -22.01 -3.06
CA ILE A 103 -3.39 -21.82 -4.15
C ILE A 103 -3.98 -20.80 -5.12
N HIS A 104 -5.26 -20.90 -5.48
CA HIS A 104 -5.85 -19.95 -6.42
C HIS A 104 -6.15 -18.57 -5.79
N ALA A 105 -6.55 -18.50 -4.51
CA ALA A 105 -6.79 -17.23 -3.82
C ALA A 105 -5.50 -16.45 -3.48
N ASN A 106 -4.31 -17.08 -3.47
CA ASN A 106 -3.04 -16.39 -3.20
C ASN A 106 -2.08 -16.30 -4.39
N PHE A 107 -2.26 -17.07 -5.47
CA PHE A 107 -1.34 -17.04 -6.62
C PHE A 107 -1.91 -16.25 -7.81
N ILE A 108 -3.21 -16.35 -8.08
CA ILE A 108 -3.83 -15.69 -9.24
C ILE A 108 -4.17 -14.22 -8.94
N THR A 109 -4.64 -13.94 -7.74
CA THR A 109 -5.12 -12.61 -7.35
C THR A 109 -4.02 -11.76 -6.71
N LYS A 110 -2.88 -12.35 -6.34
CA LYS A 110 -1.81 -11.63 -5.65
C LYS A 110 -1.11 -10.67 -6.60
N ALA A 111 -1.25 -9.38 -6.31
CA ALA A 111 -0.50 -8.34 -6.99
C ALA A 111 1.00 -8.53 -6.74
N THR A 112 1.77 -8.72 -7.82
CA THR A 112 3.23 -8.83 -7.81
C THR A 112 3.90 -7.49 -7.60
N ARG A 113 3.25 -6.42 -8.07
CA ARG A 113 3.68 -5.03 -7.89
C ARG A 113 2.52 -4.21 -7.34
N LEU A 114 2.84 -3.16 -6.59
CA LEU A 114 1.88 -2.25 -5.97
C LEU A 114 2.37 -0.81 -6.11
N ASN A 115 1.42 0.12 -6.13
CA ASN A 115 1.71 1.54 -6.19
C ASN A 115 1.99 2.11 -4.80
N CYS A 116 3.09 2.87 -4.67
CA CYS A 116 3.37 3.71 -3.51
C CYS A 116 2.95 5.15 -3.83
N TYR A 117 1.89 5.65 -3.19
CA TYR A 117 1.38 6.99 -3.46
C TYR A 117 2.17 8.11 -2.74
N ALA A 118 3.13 7.73 -1.89
CA ALA A 118 4.07 8.66 -1.30
C ALA A 118 5.20 9.03 -2.27
N CYS A 119 5.89 8.03 -2.85
CA CYS A 119 6.96 8.25 -3.83
C CYS A 119 6.50 8.15 -5.28
N LEU A 120 5.23 7.86 -5.57
CA LEU A 120 4.69 7.75 -6.93
C LEU A 120 5.36 6.70 -7.81
N HIS A 121 5.83 5.60 -7.22
CA HIS A 121 6.42 4.49 -7.95
C HIS A 121 5.55 3.24 -7.87
N ASN A 122 5.51 2.48 -8.97
CA ASN A 122 5.05 1.11 -8.99
C ASN A 122 6.22 0.19 -8.58
N LEU A 123 6.14 -0.42 -7.41
CA LEU A 123 7.24 -1.18 -6.79
C LEU A 123 6.84 -2.65 -6.59
N PRO A 124 7.81 -3.57 -6.50
CA PRO A 124 7.54 -4.94 -6.09
C PRO A 124 6.80 -5.03 -4.75
N ARG A 125 5.94 -6.03 -4.58
CA ARG A 125 5.09 -6.21 -3.38
C ARG A 125 5.93 -6.28 -2.09
N GLU A 126 7.10 -6.88 -2.13
CA GLU A 126 8.04 -7.02 -1.01
C GLU A 126 8.59 -5.69 -0.48
N CYS A 127 8.48 -4.61 -1.27
CA CYS A 127 8.81 -3.25 -0.83
C CYS A 127 7.75 -2.65 0.09
N PHE A 128 6.64 -3.36 0.35
CA PHE A 128 5.54 -2.94 1.22
C PHE A 128 5.43 -3.88 2.41
N THR A 129 4.95 -3.37 3.54
CA THR A 129 4.66 -4.20 4.71
C THR A 129 3.35 -4.96 4.52
N ASP A 130 3.19 -6.09 5.19
CA ASP A 130 1.97 -6.90 5.14
C ASP A 130 0.68 -6.06 5.40
N SER A 131 0.76 -5.08 6.30
CA SER A 131 -0.33 -4.14 6.59
C SER A 131 -0.67 -3.18 5.43
N GLN A 132 0.29 -2.87 4.56
CA GLN A 132 0.06 -2.06 3.35
C GLN A 132 -0.44 -2.90 2.18
N VAL A 133 -0.36 -4.23 2.30
CA VAL A 133 -0.57 -5.18 1.22
C VAL A 133 -1.88 -5.96 1.38
N MET A 134 -2.34 -6.11 2.63
CA MET A 134 -3.53 -6.87 3.01
C MET A 134 -4.66 -5.95 3.53
N GLY A 135 -5.84 -6.53 3.74
CA GLY A 135 -6.98 -5.82 4.34
C GLY A 135 -7.47 -4.65 3.50
N SER A 136 -7.81 -3.52 4.13
CA SER A 136 -8.40 -2.36 3.43
C SER A 136 -7.44 -1.64 2.48
N ARG A 137 -6.13 -1.94 2.56
CA ARG A 137 -5.09 -1.37 1.69
C ARG A 137 -4.71 -2.29 0.53
N SER A 138 -5.24 -3.51 0.50
CA SER A 138 -5.00 -4.41 -0.63
C SER A 138 -5.62 -3.88 -1.93
N LEU A 139 -5.19 -4.44 -3.06
CA LEU A 139 -5.62 -4.04 -4.40
C LEU A 139 -7.16 -4.04 -4.51
N GLY A 140 -7.74 -2.99 -5.08
CA GLY A 140 -9.21 -2.85 -5.24
C GLY A 140 -9.98 -2.38 -3.99
N HIS A 141 -9.31 -2.19 -2.85
CA HIS A 141 -9.97 -1.74 -1.62
C HIS A 141 -9.89 -0.21 -1.40
N LYS A 142 -10.79 0.30 -0.54
CA LYS A 142 -10.99 1.74 -0.28
C LYS A 142 -9.73 2.52 0.15
N ASP A 143 -8.82 1.87 0.88
CA ASP A 143 -7.60 2.50 1.40
C ASP A 143 -6.37 2.18 0.54
N ALA A 144 -6.52 1.51 -0.61
CA ALA A 144 -5.41 1.22 -1.53
C ALA A 144 -4.68 2.51 -1.96
N LYS A 145 -5.43 3.59 -2.21
CA LYS A 145 -4.91 4.93 -2.53
C LYS A 145 -4.05 5.58 -1.43
N LYS A 146 -4.05 5.02 -0.21
CA LYS A 146 -3.25 5.48 0.94
C LYS A 146 -1.98 4.64 1.12
N ARG A 147 -1.69 3.67 0.25
CA ARG A 147 -0.50 2.81 0.36
C ARG A 147 0.81 3.60 0.24
N PHE A 148 1.80 3.15 0.99
CA PHE A 148 3.17 3.63 0.91
C PHE A 148 4.16 2.48 1.09
N CYS A 149 5.34 2.59 0.47
CA CYS A 149 6.41 1.60 0.59
C CYS A 149 7.17 1.76 1.91
N LYS A 150 7.94 0.73 2.26
CA LYS A 150 8.85 0.67 3.41
C LYS A 150 9.78 1.90 3.53
N VAL A 151 10.38 2.33 2.42
CA VAL A 151 11.27 3.51 2.44
C VAL A 151 10.49 4.78 2.78
N CYS A 152 9.31 4.96 2.17
CA CYS A 152 8.47 6.13 2.41
C CYS A 152 7.90 6.18 3.82
N GLY A 153 7.51 5.05 4.40
CA GLY A 153 6.99 5.03 5.77
C GLY A 153 8.04 5.44 6.79
N VAL A 154 9.30 5.02 6.62
CA VAL A 154 10.40 5.48 7.51
C VAL A 154 10.72 6.95 7.28
N LYS A 155 10.87 7.38 6.02
CA LYS A 155 11.19 8.78 5.69
C LYS A 155 10.13 9.76 6.22
N LYS A 156 8.86 9.34 6.24
CA LYS A 156 7.75 10.13 6.79
C LYS A 156 7.59 10.02 8.31
N GLY A 157 8.41 9.23 9.00
CA GLY A 157 8.29 9.01 10.43
C GLY A 157 7.04 8.24 10.86
N ILE A 158 6.38 7.52 9.93
CA ILE A 158 5.21 6.68 10.26
C ILE A 158 5.64 5.52 11.17
N TRP A 159 6.87 5.04 10.98
CA TRP A 159 7.50 4.10 11.89
C TRP A 159 8.63 4.79 12.63
N GLU A 160 8.53 4.81 13.96
CA GLU A 160 9.54 5.38 14.82
C GLU A 160 10.85 4.59 14.73
N ARG A 161 11.95 5.31 14.90
CA ARG A 161 13.29 4.74 14.91
C ARG A 161 13.47 3.81 16.12
N GLY A 162 14.05 2.64 15.88
CA GLY A 162 14.20 1.56 16.88
C GLY A 162 13.00 0.61 16.97
N THR A 163 11.91 0.88 16.26
CA THR A 163 10.74 0.00 16.28
C THR A 163 10.95 -1.26 15.44
N THR A 164 10.29 -2.33 15.88
CA THR A 164 10.26 -3.60 15.18
C THR A 164 8.96 -3.72 14.39
N VAL A 165 9.06 -3.95 13.08
CA VAL A 165 7.93 -4.20 12.19
C VAL A 165 7.85 -5.71 11.92
N LYS A 166 6.78 -6.36 12.41
CA LYS A 166 6.57 -7.80 12.19
C LYS A 166 5.91 -8.04 10.83
N GLU A 167 6.54 -8.85 10.00
CA GLU A 167 5.95 -9.45 8.79
C GLU A 167 5.87 -10.97 8.95
N SER A 168 4.97 -11.59 8.20
CA SER A 168 4.59 -13.01 8.33
C SER A 168 5.77 -13.98 8.49
N LYS A 169 6.88 -13.75 7.76
CA LYS A 169 8.08 -14.61 7.80
C LYS A 169 9.33 -13.93 8.36
N HIS A 170 9.30 -12.60 8.50
CA HIS A 170 10.49 -11.82 8.81
C HIS A 170 10.18 -10.72 9.81
N THR A 171 11.12 -10.51 10.72
CA THR A 171 11.10 -9.33 11.58
C THR A 171 11.97 -8.27 10.93
N TRP A 172 11.42 -7.08 10.71
CA TRP A 172 12.15 -5.91 10.24
C TRP A 172 12.37 -4.94 11.39
N ILE A 173 13.42 -4.14 11.30
CA ILE A 173 13.75 -3.11 12.28
C ILE A 173 13.99 -1.80 11.56
N VAL A 174 13.43 -0.72 12.10
CA VAL A 174 13.77 0.64 11.66
C VAL A 174 14.99 1.06 12.47
N CYS A 175 16.15 1.11 11.85
CA CYS A 175 17.40 1.39 12.56
C CYS A 175 17.39 2.79 13.20
N LYS A 176 17.80 2.90 14.47
CA LYS A 176 17.95 4.18 15.18
C LYS A 176 18.92 5.14 14.50
N GLU A 177 19.99 4.58 13.96
CA GLU A 177 21.10 5.33 13.40
C GLU A 177 20.83 5.73 11.94
N CYS A 178 20.87 4.76 11.03
CA CYS A 178 20.79 5.04 9.59
C CYS A 178 19.36 5.30 9.08
N ALA A 179 18.34 5.19 9.95
CA ALA A 179 16.93 5.32 9.57
C ALA A 179 16.52 4.43 8.37
N ALA A 180 17.20 3.30 8.17
CA ALA A 180 16.82 2.31 7.18
C ALA A 180 15.95 1.24 7.83
N ILE A 181 14.96 0.75 7.09
CA ILE A 181 14.21 -0.45 7.45
C ILE A 181 14.88 -1.67 6.83
N VAL A 182 15.41 -2.54 7.68
CA VAL A 182 16.14 -3.74 7.26
C VAL A 182 15.63 -4.97 7.98
N LYS A 183 15.94 -6.15 7.44
CA LYS A 183 15.68 -7.40 8.13
C LYS A 183 16.50 -7.43 9.43
N ALA A 184 15.84 -7.70 10.54
CA ALA A 184 16.46 -7.63 11.86
C ALA A 184 17.48 -8.77 12.04
N ASP A 185 18.71 -8.42 12.42
CA ASP A 185 19.67 -9.36 12.99
C ASP A 185 19.27 -9.64 14.44
N ALA A 186 19.21 -10.92 14.83
CA ALA A 186 18.85 -11.34 16.18
C ALA A 186 19.78 -10.73 17.25
N ARG A 187 21.05 -10.48 16.92
CA ARG A 187 22.05 -9.89 17.84
C ARG A 187 21.74 -8.43 18.16
N TYR A 188 21.34 -7.65 17.17
CA TYR A 188 21.19 -6.19 17.27
C TYR A 188 19.73 -5.74 17.42
N LYS A 189 18.77 -6.65 17.25
CA LYS A 189 17.34 -6.37 17.34
C LYS A 189 16.94 -5.68 18.65
N ARG A 190 17.49 -6.10 19.79
CA ARG A 190 17.19 -5.50 21.10
C ARG A 190 17.65 -4.05 21.20
N GLY A 191 18.73 -3.68 20.50
CA GLY A 191 19.26 -2.32 20.48
C GLY A 191 18.46 -1.35 19.60
N GLY A 192 17.60 -1.84 18.71
CA GLY A 192 16.92 -0.97 17.73
C GLY A 192 17.79 -0.66 16.50
N VAL A 193 18.83 -1.45 16.20
CA VAL A 193 19.82 -1.14 15.16
C VAL A 193 20.05 -2.29 14.18
N CYS A 194 20.56 -1.97 13.00
CA CYS A 194 20.72 -2.93 11.90
C CYS A 194 22.06 -3.69 11.88
N SER A 195 23.12 -3.12 12.45
CA SER A 195 24.48 -3.66 12.37
C SER A 195 25.30 -3.30 13.62
N ALA A 196 26.45 -3.96 13.79
CA ALA A 196 27.43 -3.64 14.82
C ALA A 196 27.85 -2.16 14.74
N ASP A 197 28.11 -1.65 13.54
CA ASP A 197 28.56 -0.26 13.35
C ASP A 197 27.48 0.74 13.78
N CYS A 198 26.21 0.45 13.46
CA CYS A 198 25.11 1.29 13.91
C CYS A 198 24.91 1.20 15.42
N PHE A 199 25.17 0.03 16.02
CA PHE A 199 25.14 -0.13 17.48
C PHE A 199 26.22 0.73 18.15
N ALA A 200 27.47 0.62 17.69
CA ALA A 200 28.59 1.39 18.24
C ALA A 200 28.34 2.91 18.15
N ARG A 201 27.84 3.40 17.01
CA ARG A 201 27.49 4.83 16.85
C ARG A 201 26.41 5.30 17.83
N VAL A 202 25.37 4.49 18.04
CA VAL A 202 24.30 4.82 18.99
C VAL A 202 24.83 4.83 20.43
N GLU A 203 25.73 3.93 20.80
CA GLU A 203 26.34 3.92 22.13
C GLU A 203 27.26 5.14 22.36
N HIS A 204 28.05 5.54 21.36
CA HIS A 204 28.84 6.78 21.44
C HIS A 204 27.97 8.02 21.67
N LEU A 205 26.85 8.15 20.94
CA LEU A 205 25.93 9.28 21.10
C LEU A 205 25.31 9.34 22.50
N LYS A 206 25.06 8.20 23.15
CA LYS A 206 24.57 8.17 24.54
C LYS A 206 25.65 8.64 25.52
N HIS A 207 26.88 8.17 25.33
CA HIS A 207 27.99 8.56 26.20
C HIS A 207 28.29 10.07 26.09
N ASP A 208 28.26 10.64 24.88
CA ASP A 208 28.44 12.08 24.68
C ASP A 208 27.28 12.90 25.31
N ALA A 209 26.05 12.38 25.27
CA ALA A 209 24.91 13.03 25.92
C ALA A 209 25.00 13.00 27.46
N GLU A 210 25.52 11.93 28.03
CA GLU A 210 25.72 11.79 29.49
C GLU A 210 26.89 12.66 29.99
N VAL A 211 27.99 12.75 29.23
CA VAL A 211 29.17 13.57 29.59
C VAL A 211 28.91 15.06 29.38
N GLY A 212 28.07 15.44 28.41
CA GLY A 212 27.70 16.84 28.12
C GLY A 212 26.65 17.47 29.05
N SER A 213 26.07 16.72 29.99
CA SER A 213 24.93 17.18 30.80
C SER A 213 25.30 17.75 32.18
N SER A 214 26.52 18.29 32.36
CA SER A 214 26.98 18.87 33.64
C SER A 214 27.15 20.39 33.65
N THR A 215 26.76 21.12 32.60
CA THR A 215 26.75 22.59 32.61
C THR A 215 25.33 23.11 32.44
N THR A 216 24.75 23.55 33.55
CA THR A 216 23.54 24.36 33.64
C THR A 216 23.76 25.70 32.95
N GLU A 217 23.42 25.80 31.67
CA GLU A 217 23.14 27.09 31.06
C GLU A 217 21.85 27.01 30.23
N ASP A 218 20.94 27.93 30.56
CA ASP A 218 19.69 28.23 29.88
C ASP A 218 19.88 28.26 28.36
N ARG A 219 19.42 27.23 27.65
CA ARG A 219 19.40 27.22 26.19
C ARG A 219 17.97 27.15 25.64
N PRO A 220 17.65 27.96 24.60
CA PRO A 220 16.27 28.21 24.20
C PRO A 220 15.61 26.99 23.57
N LEU A 221 14.31 26.88 23.86
CA LEU A 221 13.36 25.93 23.29
C LEU A 221 13.58 25.72 21.79
N THR A 222 14.08 24.52 21.45
CA THR A 222 14.21 24.08 20.06
C THR A 222 12.82 23.76 19.54
N ILE A 223 12.32 24.65 18.68
CA ILE A 223 11.04 24.52 17.98
C ILE A 223 11.11 23.27 17.10
N SER A 224 10.46 22.20 17.55
CA SER A 224 10.16 21.05 16.70
C SER A 224 9.28 21.52 15.54
N PRO A 225 9.51 21.06 14.29
CA PRO A 225 8.60 21.35 13.19
C PRO A 225 7.21 20.79 13.54
N PRO A 226 6.12 21.51 13.27
CA PRO A 226 4.78 21.04 13.61
C PRO A 226 4.51 19.73 12.85
N LEU A 227 4.32 18.66 13.62
CA LEU A 227 3.62 17.47 13.17
C LEU A 227 2.27 17.94 12.62
N ILE A 228 2.10 17.83 11.31
CA ILE A 228 0.79 17.99 10.68
C ILE A 228 -0.10 16.91 11.28
N ALA A 229 -0.94 17.32 12.22
CA ALA A 229 -2.00 16.50 12.79
C ALA A 229 -2.92 16.09 11.64
N ILE A 230 -2.86 14.81 11.27
CA ILE A 230 -3.91 14.19 10.49
C ILE A 230 -5.03 13.91 11.50
N GLU A 231 -5.83 14.94 11.79
CA GLU A 231 -7.16 14.74 12.34
C GLU A 231 -8.01 14.14 11.24
N ASP A 232 -8.37 12.86 11.39
CA ASP A 232 -9.52 12.30 10.69
C ASP A 232 -10.06 11.11 11.49
N LEU A 233 -11.26 11.35 12.04
CA LEU A 233 -12.32 10.40 12.37
C LEU A 233 -11.99 9.26 13.32
N VAL A 234 -12.29 9.53 14.59
CA VAL A 234 -12.94 8.56 15.49
C VAL A 234 -14.24 8.11 14.82
N ASP A 235 -14.21 6.95 14.17
CA ASP A 235 -15.43 6.21 13.79
C ASP A 235 -15.63 5.12 14.84
N CYS A 236 -16.71 5.26 15.60
CA CYS A 236 -17.08 4.42 16.72
C CYS A 236 -17.15 2.95 16.31
N GLY A 237 -16.62 2.10 17.18
CA GLY A 237 -16.40 0.68 16.91
C GLY A 237 -17.68 -0.09 16.58
N ASN A 238 -17.72 -0.64 15.37
CA ASN A 238 -18.39 -1.90 15.13
C ASN A 238 -17.31 -2.99 14.96
N SER A 239 -17.16 -3.76 16.03
CA SER A 239 -16.25 -4.88 16.17
C SER A 239 -16.42 -5.87 15.01
N ARG A 240 -15.42 -5.94 14.13
CA ARG A 240 -15.33 -6.88 13.01
C ARG A 240 -14.98 -8.29 13.49
N THR A 241 -15.84 -8.88 14.31
CA THR A 241 -15.72 -10.29 14.72
C THR A 241 -16.17 -11.21 13.58
N ARG A 242 -15.73 -12.47 13.62
CA ARG A 242 -16.05 -13.55 12.66
C ARG A 242 -17.56 -13.72 12.42
N ALA A 243 -18.40 -13.20 13.32
CA ALA A 243 -19.87 -13.25 13.31
C ALA A 243 -20.54 -12.43 12.20
N THR A 244 -19.80 -11.57 11.47
CA THR A 244 -20.38 -10.69 10.43
C THR A 244 -20.17 -11.18 8.98
N ARG A 245 -19.67 -12.41 8.79
CA ARG A 245 -19.37 -12.96 7.47
C ARG A 245 -20.52 -13.85 6.99
N CYS A 246 -20.82 -13.77 5.69
CA CYS A 246 -21.71 -14.74 5.05
C CYS A 246 -21.11 -16.16 5.17
N GLN A 247 -21.80 -17.08 5.82
CA GLN A 247 -21.28 -18.44 6.01
C GLN A 247 -21.14 -19.25 4.71
N ARG A 248 -21.93 -18.94 3.68
CA ARG A 248 -21.95 -19.72 2.42
C ARG A 248 -20.89 -19.28 1.42
N CYS A 249 -20.73 -17.98 1.18
CA CYS A 249 -19.76 -17.48 0.20
C CYS A 249 -18.49 -16.89 0.82
N TRP A 250 -18.44 -16.73 2.15
CA TRP A 250 -17.33 -16.12 2.89
C TRP A 250 -16.90 -14.72 2.42
N SER A 251 -17.66 -14.11 1.49
CA SER A 251 -17.40 -12.76 1.00
C SER A 251 -17.71 -11.75 2.09
N ILE A 252 -16.76 -10.85 2.36
CA ILE A 252 -17.01 -9.60 3.09
C ILE A 252 -17.67 -8.66 2.07
N ASN A 253 -18.94 -8.88 1.73
CA ASN A 253 -19.54 -8.20 0.59
C ASN A 253 -19.83 -6.72 0.90
N HIS A 254 -18.90 -5.84 0.49
CA HIS A 254 -19.08 -4.53 -0.15
C HIS A 254 -20.09 -3.48 0.32
N THR A 255 -20.81 -3.61 1.44
CA THR A 255 -21.51 -2.46 2.07
C THR A 255 -21.45 -2.59 3.58
N GLN A 256 -21.42 -1.48 4.29
CA GLN A 256 -21.22 -1.35 5.75
C GLN A 256 -22.36 -1.93 6.62
N LYS A 257 -23.00 -3.05 6.24
CA LYS A 257 -24.08 -3.68 7.01
C LYS A 257 -23.69 -5.09 7.44
N ALA A 258 -24.08 -5.45 8.66
CA ALA A 258 -23.90 -6.81 9.18
C ALA A 258 -24.66 -7.82 8.31
N ALA A 259 -24.26 -9.10 8.36
CA ALA A 259 -24.88 -10.19 7.62
C ALA A 259 -26.25 -10.55 8.20
N ASP A 260 -27.11 -9.55 8.31
CA ASP A 260 -28.47 -9.64 8.84
C ASP A 260 -29.37 -9.93 7.64
N GLY A 261 -29.14 -11.08 7.01
CA GLY A 261 -30.10 -11.63 6.07
C GLY A 261 -31.50 -11.62 6.69
N ALA A 262 -32.54 -11.53 5.88
CA ALA A 262 -33.92 -11.36 6.40
C ALA A 262 -34.33 -12.50 7.35
N LEU A 263 -33.64 -13.64 7.27
CA LEU A 263 -33.88 -14.84 8.05
C LEU A 263 -32.92 -15.01 9.25
N GLY A 264 -32.00 -14.06 9.49
CA GLY A 264 -31.03 -14.14 10.59
C GLY A 264 -29.98 -15.24 10.44
N LEU A 265 -29.83 -15.83 9.25
CA LEU A 265 -28.97 -17.01 9.01
C LEU A 265 -27.48 -16.69 8.80
N HIS A 266 -27.03 -15.46 9.09
CA HIS A 266 -25.67 -15.00 8.78
C HIS A 266 -25.25 -15.27 7.32
N LEU A 267 -26.19 -15.10 6.38
CA LEU A 267 -25.96 -15.21 4.94
C LEU A 267 -26.12 -13.85 4.27
N CYS A 268 -25.36 -13.59 3.20
CA CYS A 268 -25.62 -12.40 2.37
C CYS A 268 -26.88 -12.62 1.53
N LYS A 269 -27.57 -11.52 1.15
CA LYS A 269 -28.82 -11.57 0.37
C LYS A 269 -28.74 -12.45 -0.88
N GLY A 270 -27.60 -12.44 -1.59
CA GLY A 270 -27.39 -13.31 -2.74
C GLY A 270 -27.34 -14.80 -2.39
N CYS A 271 -26.78 -15.16 -1.23
CA CYS A 271 -26.77 -16.53 -0.75
C CYS A 271 -28.12 -16.99 -0.18
N GLU A 272 -28.91 -16.08 0.41
CA GLU A 272 -30.28 -16.37 0.84
C GLU A 272 -31.22 -16.63 -0.35
N ALA A 273 -31.14 -15.81 -1.41
CA ALA A 273 -31.96 -15.99 -2.61
C ALA A 273 -31.75 -17.37 -3.28
N LEU A 274 -30.53 -17.91 -3.20
CA LEU A 274 -30.20 -19.24 -3.71
C LEU A 274 -30.77 -20.40 -2.87
N ILE A 275 -31.11 -20.17 -1.60
CA ILE A 275 -31.82 -21.18 -0.80
C ILE A 275 -33.27 -21.28 -1.29
N HIS A 276 -33.94 -20.14 -1.49
CA HIS A 276 -35.32 -20.12 -1.95
C HIS A 276 -35.52 -20.72 -3.33
N CYS A 277 -34.55 -20.57 -4.24
CA CYS A 277 -34.63 -21.17 -5.57
C CYS A 277 -34.56 -22.71 -5.53
N GLN A 278 -33.87 -23.30 -4.55
CA GLN A 278 -33.77 -24.75 -4.40
C GLN A 278 -35.01 -25.37 -3.74
N SER A 279 -35.77 -24.59 -2.97
CA SER A 279 -36.99 -25.07 -2.32
C SER A 279 -38.18 -25.18 -3.29
N SER A 280 -38.11 -24.53 -4.47
CA SER A 280 -39.18 -24.55 -5.47
C SER A 280 -39.02 -25.60 -6.57
N GLU A 281 -37.92 -26.36 -6.61
CA GLU A 281 -37.63 -27.33 -7.68
C GLU A 281 -37.75 -28.81 -7.26
N ILE A 282 -38.24 -29.11 -6.04
CA ILE A 282 -38.42 -30.49 -5.58
C ILE A 282 -39.91 -30.81 -5.41
N GLU A 283 -40.61 -30.94 -6.54
CA GLU A 283 -41.78 -31.80 -6.71
C GLU A 283 -41.67 -32.45 -8.10
N ILE A 284 -40.71 -33.37 -8.26
CA ILE A 284 -40.72 -34.34 -9.36
C ILE A 284 -40.99 -35.70 -8.73
N ASN A 285 -42.23 -36.16 -8.86
CA ASN A 285 -42.68 -37.48 -8.46
C ASN A 285 -41.95 -38.55 -9.31
N PRO A 286 -41.16 -39.46 -8.72
CA PRO A 286 -40.43 -40.48 -9.48
C PRO A 286 -41.28 -41.64 -10.01
N TRP A 287 -42.61 -41.57 -9.94
CA TRP A 287 -43.49 -42.75 -10.08
C TRP A 287 -44.48 -42.74 -11.26
N ASP A 288 -44.43 -41.76 -12.17
CA ASP A 288 -45.21 -41.82 -13.41
C ASP A 288 -44.43 -42.50 -14.55
N CYS A 289 -44.33 -43.83 -14.47
CA CYS A 289 -44.14 -44.69 -15.63
C CYS A 289 -45.40 -45.57 -15.77
N GLY A 290 -46.49 -44.93 -16.21
CA GLY A 290 -47.75 -45.58 -16.55
C GLY A 290 -47.74 -46.06 -18.01
N ASN A 291 -47.85 -47.38 -18.16
CA ASN A 291 -48.11 -48.13 -19.38
C ASN A 291 -49.03 -47.44 -20.40
N THR A 292 -48.64 -47.49 -21.67
CA THR A 292 -49.60 -47.58 -22.78
C THR A 292 -49.28 -48.81 -23.62
N ALA A 293 -50.30 -49.64 -23.76
CA ALA A 293 -50.40 -50.82 -24.62
C ALA A 293 -50.30 -50.47 -26.10
#